data_AF-A0A168JPY3-F1
#
_entry.id   AF-A0A168JPY3-F1
#
_cell.length_a   1.000
_cell.length_b   1.000
_cell.length_c   1.000
_cell.angle_alpha   90.00
_cell.angle_beta   90.00
_cell.angle_gamma   90.00
#
_symmetry.space_group_name_H-M   'P 1'
#
loop_
_entity.id
_entity.type
_entity.pdbx_description
1 polymer ?
#
loop_
_entity_poly.entity_id
_entity_poly.type
_entity_poly.pdbx_seq_one_letter_code
_entity_poly.pdbx_strand_id
1 'polypeptide(L)'
;MAQRSKQEVFEYLERAEVAAVGTSNMGLPRQRMMHFAVDEEFNFYLTSTKGDPKVIQWINIPETAILIHQGPTFMEMEECEVIGRAEVLKDEKDRQKAIDLLVNRSPIVGQFHSIGALDRLEFIRVNPFTVKYRYVPEILQGEPPTVFEFEHNRENVNVWDDVKAKARAWKEAVRPLSLTAALVPILLGGALALSQSDQFNMLTFLLTLFGAIMIQAGTNMINDWKDAERDNENKSGIRPFTGGSRMIQLGLISRADMGFFGIILSTNAVLIGIYLVFASGMGLIPLILYGLIAGVFYTGGKGKLSFINMATGVAEFLVATTYGVLMTMGAYYVQTGHYSLEAFLISLPVALFINNVLIINQFPDSESDANSNKKTLVVRLGKKKAKNILIGSFIIGYAIIGLLPVIGYGPFTLYFSFLSIPFAVQAIRYAHQNYDKNAVDLIPSNAHTAINHLFNGLLLVFAFLLNSLTIVLPMLYLVASLILVFWVWNYIERHRKVMNDFRLAFKK
;
A
#
# COMPACT_ATOMS: atom_id res chain seq x y z
N MET A 1 15.10 -51.83 -0.39
CA MET A 1 14.23 -50.65 -0.29
C MET A 1 13.76 -50.49 1.14
N ALA A 2 14.52 -49.74 1.93
CA ALA A 2 14.13 -49.36 3.29
C ALA A 2 13.06 -48.26 3.20
N GLN A 3 11.81 -48.64 2.96
CA GLN A 3 10.70 -47.71 3.08
C GLN A 3 10.49 -47.42 4.56
N ARG A 4 10.80 -46.19 4.99
CA ARG A 4 10.61 -45.77 6.38
C ARG A 4 9.13 -45.62 6.69
N SER A 5 8.76 -46.03 7.89
CA SER A 5 7.41 -45.85 8.40
C SER A 5 7.12 -44.37 8.65
N LYS A 6 5.83 -44.02 8.68
CA LYS A 6 5.38 -42.67 9.02
C LYS A 6 5.92 -42.21 10.38
N GLN A 7 5.96 -43.14 11.33
CA GLN A 7 6.40 -42.90 12.70
C GLN A 7 7.90 -42.61 12.79
N GLU A 8 8.75 -43.37 12.09
CA GLU A 8 10.20 -43.10 12.05
C GLU A 8 10.50 -41.69 11.51
N VAL A 9 9.80 -41.28 10.45
CA VAL A 9 9.98 -39.94 9.86
C VAL A 9 9.43 -38.84 10.79
N PHE A 10 8.31 -39.09 11.47
CA PHE A 10 7.77 -38.18 12.47
C PHE A 10 8.73 -37.97 13.65
N GLU A 11 9.31 -39.05 14.19
CA GLU A 11 10.31 -38.99 15.27
C GLU A 11 11.56 -38.18 14.87
N TYR A 12 12.01 -38.30 13.62
CA TYR A 12 13.06 -37.44 13.08
C TYR A 12 12.66 -35.95 13.10
N LEU A 13 11.47 -35.63 12.57
CA LEU A 13 10.98 -34.26 12.53
C LEU A 13 10.77 -33.66 13.92
N GLU A 14 10.43 -34.49 14.92
CA GLU A 14 10.35 -34.06 16.31
C GLU A 14 11.72 -33.71 16.90
N ARG A 15 12.83 -34.32 16.44
CA ARG A 15 14.19 -33.94 16.86
C ARG A 15 14.70 -32.67 16.18
N ALA A 16 14.16 -32.34 15.00
CA ALA A 16 14.59 -31.17 14.22
C ALA A 16 13.95 -29.87 14.69
N GLU A 17 14.77 -28.89 15.05
CA GLU A 17 14.29 -27.62 15.61
C GLU A 17 13.95 -26.58 14.54
N VAL A 18 14.72 -26.55 13.44
CA VAL A 18 14.65 -25.52 12.41
C VAL A 18 14.57 -26.11 11.01
N ALA A 19 13.90 -25.39 10.13
CA ALA A 19 13.76 -25.73 8.72
C ALA A 19 14.09 -24.53 7.82
N ALA A 20 14.65 -24.80 6.65
CA ALA A 20 14.78 -23.82 5.58
C ALA A 20 13.46 -23.76 4.80
N VAL A 21 12.80 -22.61 4.83
CA VAL A 21 11.48 -22.41 4.22
C VAL A 21 11.60 -21.57 2.95
N GLY A 22 11.39 -22.23 1.81
CA GLY A 22 11.36 -21.65 0.48
C GLY A 22 9.96 -21.26 0.02
N THR A 23 9.83 -20.09 -0.59
CA THR A 23 8.68 -19.73 -1.42
C THR A 23 9.18 -19.42 -2.84
N SER A 24 8.41 -19.80 -3.85
CA SER A 24 8.70 -19.42 -5.23
C SER A 24 8.25 -17.98 -5.45
N ASN A 25 9.17 -17.11 -5.87
CA ASN A 25 8.89 -15.73 -6.26
C ASN A 25 9.13 -15.61 -7.77
N MET A 26 8.12 -15.89 -8.58
CA MET A 26 8.18 -15.68 -10.05
C MET A 26 9.48 -16.20 -10.69
N GLY A 27 10.01 -17.35 -10.21
CA GLY A 27 11.27 -17.95 -10.67
C GLY A 27 12.52 -17.69 -9.81
N LEU A 28 12.47 -16.77 -8.84
CA LEU A 28 13.53 -16.54 -7.86
C LEU A 28 13.18 -17.21 -6.52
N PRO A 29 14.01 -18.12 -5.97
CA PRO A 29 13.75 -18.70 -4.67
C PRO A 29 14.01 -17.68 -3.55
N ARG A 30 13.12 -17.64 -2.55
CA ARG A 30 13.38 -16.94 -1.29
C ARG A 30 13.30 -17.88 -0.10
N GLN A 31 14.39 -17.96 0.64
CA GLN A 31 14.52 -18.88 1.77
C GLN A 31 14.74 -18.13 3.08
N ARG A 32 14.27 -18.73 4.18
CA ARG A 32 14.54 -18.27 5.54
C ARG A 32 14.57 -19.49 6.47
N MET A 33 15.46 -19.47 7.47
CA MET A 33 15.43 -20.43 8.57
C MET A 33 14.31 -20.09 9.55
N MET A 34 13.49 -21.06 9.89
CA MET A 34 12.36 -20.89 10.81
C MET A 34 12.25 -22.09 11.74
N HIS A 35 11.86 -21.85 12.99
CA HIS A 35 11.44 -22.93 13.88
C HIS A 35 10.11 -23.50 13.38
N PHE A 36 9.93 -24.80 13.57
CA PHE A 36 8.70 -25.47 13.20
C PHE A 36 8.29 -26.50 14.24
N ALA A 37 7.03 -26.91 14.15
CA ALA A 37 6.51 -28.11 14.77
C ALA A 37 5.77 -28.92 13.71
N VAL A 38 5.55 -30.21 13.96
CA VAL A 38 4.80 -31.09 13.08
C VAL A 38 3.79 -31.88 13.90
N ASP A 39 2.64 -32.20 13.33
CA ASP A 39 1.69 -33.15 13.95
C ASP A 39 1.74 -34.53 13.27
N GLU A 40 1.05 -35.51 13.86
CA GLU A 40 1.02 -36.89 13.36
C GLU A 40 0.45 -37.03 11.93
N GLU A 41 -0.20 -35.99 11.42
CA GLU A 41 -0.72 -35.92 10.05
C GLU A 41 0.28 -35.28 9.07
N PHE A 42 1.49 -34.92 9.53
CA PHE A 42 2.51 -34.17 8.82
C PHE A 42 2.10 -32.73 8.44
N ASN A 43 1.16 -32.12 9.17
CA ASN A 43 0.97 -30.68 9.06
C ASN A 43 2.11 -29.97 9.76
N PHE A 44 2.78 -29.06 9.04
CA PHE A 44 3.89 -28.28 9.60
C PHE A 44 3.36 -26.95 10.13
N TYR A 45 3.67 -26.63 11.38
CA TYR A 45 3.28 -25.38 12.02
C TYR A 45 4.50 -24.48 12.15
N LEU A 46 4.38 -23.26 11.64
CA LEU A 46 5.42 -22.24 11.68
C LEU A 46 4.82 -20.94 12.20
N THR A 47 5.69 -20.03 12.61
CA THR A 47 5.25 -18.69 12.99
C THR A 47 6.17 -17.62 12.45
N SER A 48 5.60 -16.46 12.17
CA SER A 48 6.36 -15.24 12.01
C SER A 48 5.54 -14.06 12.49
N THR A 49 6.17 -12.91 12.60
CA THR A 49 5.50 -11.70 13.06
C THR A 49 4.49 -11.20 12.02
N LYS A 50 3.42 -10.58 12.50
CA LYS A 50 2.43 -9.92 11.64
C LYS A 50 3.12 -8.93 10.69
N GLY A 51 2.77 -8.96 9.42
CA GLY A 51 3.36 -8.09 8.40
C GLY A 51 4.77 -8.47 7.95
N ASP A 52 5.34 -9.58 8.44
CA ASP A 52 6.60 -10.09 7.93
C ASP A 52 6.48 -10.43 6.42
N PRO A 53 7.50 -10.10 5.59
CA PRO A 53 7.49 -10.41 4.16
C PRO A 53 7.14 -11.87 3.83
N LYS A 54 7.57 -12.85 4.62
CA LYS A 54 7.29 -14.27 4.39
C LYS A 54 5.81 -14.61 4.66
N VAL A 55 5.19 -13.98 5.65
CA VAL A 55 3.74 -14.09 5.90
C VAL A 55 2.95 -13.50 4.73
N ILE A 56 3.35 -12.32 4.26
CA ILE A 56 2.72 -11.68 3.10
C ILE A 56 2.88 -12.57 1.85
N GLN A 57 4.03 -13.22 1.68
CA GLN A 57 4.22 -14.22 0.63
C GLN A 57 3.26 -15.39 0.78
N TRP A 58 3.16 -16.06 1.93
CA TRP A 58 2.25 -17.19 2.10
C TRP A 58 0.77 -16.84 1.89
N ILE A 59 0.36 -15.62 2.24
CA ILE A 59 -1.01 -15.15 1.98
C ILE A 59 -1.31 -15.04 0.47
N ASN A 60 -0.29 -14.80 -0.36
CA ASN A 60 -0.47 -14.52 -1.79
C ASN A 60 0.11 -15.59 -2.73
N ILE A 61 1.08 -16.37 -2.26
CA ILE A 61 1.73 -17.51 -2.89
C ILE A 61 1.77 -18.59 -1.81
N PRO A 62 0.68 -19.34 -1.65
CA PRO A 62 0.56 -20.29 -0.55
C PRO A 62 1.43 -21.53 -0.79
N GLU A 63 1.82 -21.85 -2.02
CA GLU A 63 2.76 -22.94 -2.28
C GLU A 63 4.15 -22.64 -1.73
N THR A 64 4.66 -23.56 -0.92
CA THR A 64 5.93 -23.43 -0.21
C THR A 64 6.67 -24.76 -0.20
N ALA A 65 7.99 -24.67 -0.18
CA ALA A 65 8.88 -25.79 0.05
C ALA A 65 9.53 -25.63 1.43
N ILE A 66 9.66 -26.72 2.17
CA ILE A 66 10.39 -26.78 3.42
C ILE A 66 11.49 -27.83 3.25
N LEU A 67 12.72 -27.48 3.61
CA LEU A 67 13.85 -28.38 3.64
C LEU A 67 14.38 -28.46 5.06
N ILE A 68 14.47 -29.67 5.58
CA ILE A 68 14.99 -29.99 6.91
C ILE A 68 16.18 -30.91 6.72
N HIS A 69 17.26 -30.59 7.41
CA HIS A 69 18.51 -31.34 7.28
C HIS A 69 19.23 -31.30 8.63
N GLN A 70 19.37 -32.48 9.26
CA GLN A 70 19.93 -32.59 10.60
C GLN A 70 20.60 -33.96 10.78
N GLY A 71 21.70 -33.96 11.53
CA GLY A 71 22.43 -35.16 11.94
C GLY A 71 23.75 -34.76 12.60
N PRO A 72 24.20 -35.46 13.64
CA PRO A 72 25.44 -35.11 14.35
C PRO A 72 26.69 -35.43 13.53
N THR A 73 26.61 -36.41 12.62
CA THR A 73 27.70 -36.80 11.71
C THR A 73 27.15 -36.99 10.29
N PHE A 74 28.02 -37.00 9.29
CA PHE A 74 27.63 -37.22 7.89
C PHE A 74 26.90 -38.57 7.68
N MET A 75 27.27 -39.61 8.41
CA MET A 75 26.63 -40.93 8.31
C MET A 75 25.33 -41.05 9.12
N GLU A 76 25.04 -40.07 9.97
CA GLU A 76 23.81 -39.99 10.77
C GLU A 76 22.88 -38.89 10.25
N MET A 77 23.14 -38.42 9.03
CA MET A 77 22.47 -37.27 8.45
C MET A 77 21.17 -37.69 7.76
N GLU A 78 20.10 -37.01 8.14
CA GLU A 78 18.73 -37.23 7.68
C GLU A 78 18.23 -35.93 7.01
N GLU A 79 17.51 -36.08 5.91
CA GLU A 79 16.95 -35.00 5.09
C GLU A 79 15.45 -35.21 4.90
N CYS A 80 14.67 -34.14 5.04
CA CYS A 80 13.25 -34.14 4.69
C CYS A 80 12.90 -32.93 3.84
N GLU A 81 12.36 -33.19 2.65
CA GLU A 81 11.80 -32.21 1.74
C GLU A 81 10.27 -32.25 1.80
N VAL A 82 9.65 -31.10 2.00
CA VAL A 82 8.19 -30.97 2.02
C VAL A 82 7.78 -29.96 0.98
N ILE A 83 6.82 -30.31 0.15
CA ILE A 83 6.13 -29.38 -0.74
C ILE A 83 4.68 -29.34 -0.28
N GLY A 84 4.15 -28.15 -0.02
CA GLY A 84 2.80 -28.01 0.49
C GLY A 84 2.23 -26.61 0.33
N ARG A 85 1.02 -26.44 0.86
CA ARG A 85 0.28 -25.18 0.85
C ARG A 85 0.22 -24.58 2.25
N ALA A 86 0.71 -23.35 2.36
CA ALA A 86 0.69 -22.56 3.57
C ALA A 86 -0.66 -21.85 3.75
N GLU A 87 -1.17 -21.88 4.97
CA GLU A 87 -2.41 -21.27 5.39
C GLU A 87 -2.20 -20.52 6.70
N VAL A 88 -2.61 -19.25 6.74
CA VAL A 88 -2.61 -18.48 7.99
C VAL A 88 -3.81 -18.91 8.83
N LEU A 89 -3.54 -19.38 10.04
CA LEU A 89 -4.54 -19.92 10.96
C LEU A 89 -5.34 -18.77 11.58
N LYS A 90 -6.62 -18.69 11.20
CA LYS A 90 -7.57 -17.68 11.72
C LYS A 90 -8.50 -18.24 12.79
N ASP A 91 -8.79 -19.53 12.72
CA ASP A 91 -9.64 -20.20 13.69
C ASP A 91 -8.91 -20.32 15.04
N GLU A 92 -9.63 -20.08 16.12
CA GLU A 92 -9.04 -20.04 17.46
C GLU A 92 -8.52 -21.41 17.89
N LYS A 93 -9.20 -22.50 17.51
CA LYS A 93 -8.81 -23.87 17.85
C LYS A 93 -7.52 -24.27 17.13
N ASP A 94 -7.45 -24.06 15.82
CA ASP A 94 -6.26 -24.38 15.03
C ASP A 94 -5.06 -23.53 15.47
N ARG A 95 -5.31 -22.24 15.78
CA ARG A 95 -4.28 -21.34 16.29
C ARG A 95 -3.77 -21.79 17.66
N GLN A 96 -4.66 -22.22 18.56
CA GLN A 96 -4.25 -22.74 19.87
C GLN A 96 -3.41 -24.01 19.72
N LYS A 97 -3.82 -24.95 18.86
CA LYS A 97 -3.02 -26.15 18.53
C LYS A 97 -1.62 -25.78 18.06
N ALA A 98 -1.49 -24.80 17.17
CA ALA A 98 -0.19 -24.34 16.69
C ALA A 98 0.68 -23.70 17.81
N ILE A 99 0.05 -22.94 18.73
CA ILE A 99 0.74 -22.37 19.89
C ILE A 99 1.28 -23.48 20.78
N ASP A 100 0.44 -24.45 21.13
CA ASP A 100 0.80 -25.54 22.04
C ASP A 100 1.98 -26.37 21.49
N LEU A 101 1.98 -26.62 20.18
CA LEU A 101 3.07 -27.32 19.50
C LEU A 101 4.37 -26.51 19.42
N LEU A 102 4.28 -25.18 19.27
CA LEU A 102 5.45 -24.33 19.06
C LEU A 102 6.03 -23.72 20.33
N VAL A 103 5.27 -23.59 21.42
CA VAL A 103 5.68 -22.82 22.61
C VAL A 103 6.98 -23.31 23.23
N ASN A 104 7.21 -24.63 23.21
CA ASN A 104 8.42 -25.27 23.75
C ASN A 104 9.50 -25.53 22.69
N ARG A 105 9.19 -25.38 21.40
CA ARG A 105 10.12 -25.63 20.27
C ARG A 105 10.69 -24.35 19.69
N SER A 106 9.95 -23.25 19.77
CA SER A 106 10.36 -21.95 19.25
C SER A 106 10.62 -20.99 20.41
N PRO A 107 11.89 -20.57 20.63
CA PRO A 107 12.22 -19.56 21.63
C PRO A 107 11.42 -18.26 21.44
N ILE A 108 11.11 -17.93 20.18
CA ILE A 108 10.31 -16.75 19.83
C ILE A 108 8.87 -16.91 20.34
N VAL A 109 8.23 -18.05 20.10
CA VAL A 109 6.85 -18.29 20.58
C VAL A 109 6.83 -18.37 22.09
N GLY A 110 7.76 -19.09 22.71
CA GLY A 110 7.86 -19.18 24.18
C GLY A 110 8.01 -17.81 24.85
N GLN A 111 8.86 -16.93 24.29
CA GLN A 111 9.03 -15.57 24.80
C GLN A 111 7.79 -14.70 24.57
N PHE A 112 7.14 -14.77 23.41
CA PHE A 112 5.92 -14.01 23.14
C PHE A 112 4.73 -14.52 23.97
N HIS A 113 4.69 -15.81 24.29
CA HIS A 113 3.72 -16.42 25.20
C HIS A 113 3.89 -15.88 26.62
N SER A 114 5.11 -15.85 27.16
CA SER A 114 5.37 -15.42 28.55
C SER A 114 5.04 -13.94 28.81
N ILE A 115 5.16 -13.08 27.79
CA ILE A 115 4.80 -11.66 27.88
C ILE A 115 3.37 -11.33 27.43
N GLY A 116 2.57 -12.34 27.08
CA GLY A 116 1.17 -12.17 26.64
C GLY A 116 1.02 -11.43 25.30
N ALA A 117 1.97 -11.61 24.38
CA ALA A 117 2.02 -10.89 23.10
C ALA A 117 1.88 -11.80 21.86
N LEU A 118 1.30 -13.00 22.01
CA LEU A 118 1.10 -13.94 20.90
C LEU A 118 0.22 -13.38 19.78
N ASP A 119 -0.64 -12.41 20.09
CA ASP A 119 -1.45 -11.68 19.13
C ASP A 119 -0.61 -10.94 18.07
N ARG A 120 0.70 -10.78 18.30
CA ARG A 120 1.65 -10.17 17.35
C ARG A 120 2.24 -11.16 16.34
N LEU A 121 2.07 -12.45 16.60
CA LEU A 121 2.51 -13.53 15.72
C LEU A 121 1.35 -13.98 14.82
N GLU A 122 1.69 -14.28 13.57
CA GLU A 122 0.87 -15.12 12.71
C GLU A 122 1.34 -16.55 12.83
N PHE A 123 0.38 -17.47 12.91
CA PHE A 123 0.63 -18.90 12.91
C PHE A 123 0.23 -19.45 11.56
N ILE A 124 1.12 -20.23 10.97
CA ILE A 124 0.98 -20.78 9.62
C ILE A 124 0.97 -22.30 9.73
N ARG A 125 -0.02 -22.93 9.11
CA ARG A 125 -0.01 -24.37 8.83
C ARG A 125 0.39 -24.58 7.38
N VAL A 126 1.38 -25.42 7.14
CA VAL A 126 1.71 -25.92 5.81
C VAL A 126 1.14 -27.33 5.71
N ASN A 127 0.09 -27.45 4.91
CA ASN A 127 -0.54 -28.71 4.58
C ASN A 127 0.26 -29.37 3.44
N PRO A 128 0.93 -30.51 3.66
CA PRO A 128 1.81 -31.10 2.67
C PRO A 128 1.02 -31.66 1.47
N PHE A 129 1.60 -31.53 0.28
CA PHE A 129 1.25 -32.32 -0.89
C PHE A 129 2.17 -33.53 -1.00
N THR A 130 3.45 -33.35 -0.69
CA THR A 130 4.47 -34.39 -0.75
C THR A 130 5.46 -34.21 0.39
N VAL A 131 5.82 -35.31 1.06
CA VAL A 131 6.92 -35.38 2.04
C VAL A 131 7.92 -36.42 1.55
N LYS A 132 9.15 -36.02 1.28
CA LYS A 132 10.24 -36.91 0.85
C LYS A 132 11.30 -36.97 1.93
N TYR A 133 11.60 -38.17 2.38
CA TYR A 133 12.59 -38.44 3.41
C TYR A 133 13.78 -39.20 2.83
N ARG A 134 14.99 -38.82 3.25
CA ARG A 134 16.24 -39.49 2.88
C ARG A 134 17.17 -39.61 4.08
N TYR A 135 17.85 -40.74 4.13
CA TYR A 135 18.95 -40.98 5.06
C TYR A 135 20.25 -41.11 4.27
N VAL A 136 21.29 -40.34 4.62
CA VAL A 136 22.49 -40.20 3.79
C VAL A 136 23.16 -41.54 3.42
N PRO A 137 23.31 -42.54 4.31
CA PRO A 137 23.82 -43.84 3.93
C PRO A 137 22.99 -44.58 2.88
N GLU A 138 21.67 -44.42 2.88
CA GLU A 138 20.78 -44.98 1.84
C GLU A 138 20.99 -44.27 0.50
N ILE A 139 21.19 -42.94 0.53
CA ILE A 139 21.53 -42.14 -0.68
C ILE A 139 22.83 -42.66 -1.30
N LEU A 140 23.87 -42.90 -0.48
CA LEU A 140 25.17 -43.39 -0.95
C LEU A 140 25.09 -44.80 -1.56
N GLN A 141 24.12 -45.59 -1.14
CA GLN A 141 23.84 -46.94 -1.66
C GLN A 141 22.95 -46.91 -2.91
N GLY A 142 22.47 -45.73 -3.33
CA GLY A 142 21.57 -45.57 -4.48
C GLY A 142 20.13 -46.00 -4.20
N GLU A 143 19.74 -46.13 -2.93
CA GLU A 143 18.35 -46.44 -2.57
C GLU A 143 17.46 -45.20 -2.80
N PRO A 144 16.21 -45.39 -3.30
CA PRO A 144 15.29 -44.29 -3.52
C PRO A 144 14.78 -43.69 -2.21
N PRO A 145 14.35 -42.41 -2.21
CA PRO A 145 13.76 -41.77 -1.03
C PRO A 145 12.45 -42.46 -0.60
N THR A 146 12.15 -42.38 0.69
CA THR A 146 10.79 -42.66 1.18
C THR A 146 9.90 -41.46 0.84
N VAL A 147 8.78 -41.68 0.14
CA VAL A 147 7.88 -40.61 -0.31
C VAL A 147 6.47 -40.85 0.23
N PHE A 148 5.89 -39.83 0.86
CA PHE A 148 4.48 -39.77 1.22
C PHE A 148 3.79 -38.73 0.35
N GLU A 149 2.79 -39.14 -0.42
CA GLU A 149 1.96 -38.27 -1.26
C GLU A 149 0.60 -38.04 -0.61
N PHE A 150 0.12 -36.80 -0.66
CA PHE A 150 -1.14 -36.33 -0.08
C PHE A 150 -2.01 -35.71 -1.16
N GLU A 151 -2.45 -36.52 -2.12
CA GLU A 151 -3.20 -36.03 -3.30
C GLU A 151 -4.49 -35.28 -2.91
N HIS A 152 -5.20 -35.75 -1.86
CA HIS A 152 -6.41 -35.10 -1.36
C HIS A 152 -6.17 -33.64 -0.93
N ASN A 153 -4.99 -33.32 -0.38
CA ASN A 153 -4.64 -31.95 0.00
C ASN A 153 -4.43 -31.05 -1.22
N ARG A 154 -3.97 -31.62 -2.34
CA ARG A 154 -3.80 -30.91 -3.61
C ARG A 154 -5.15 -30.70 -4.32
N GLU A 155 -6.04 -31.68 -4.28
CA GLU A 155 -7.36 -31.61 -4.92
C GLU A 155 -8.32 -30.64 -4.22
N ASN A 156 -8.24 -30.53 -2.89
CA ASN A 156 -9.06 -29.62 -2.11
C ASN A 156 -8.67 -28.14 -2.25
N VAL A 157 -7.64 -27.83 -3.06
CA VAL A 157 -7.21 -26.46 -3.30
C VAL A 157 -8.27 -25.70 -4.11
N ASN A 158 -8.86 -24.68 -3.48
CA ASN A 158 -9.81 -23.82 -4.16
C ASN A 158 -9.09 -22.80 -5.05
N VAL A 159 -9.28 -22.92 -6.38
CA VAL A 159 -8.73 -22.00 -7.40
C VAL A 159 -9.09 -20.53 -7.12
N TRP A 160 -10.27 -20.28 -6.52
CA TRP A 160 -10.69 -18.92 -6.18
C TRP A 160 -9.79 -18.25 -5.15
N ASP A 161 -9.11 -19.01 -4.29
CA ASP A 161 -8.21 -18.44 -3.30
C ASP A 161 -6.91 -17.93 -3.93
N ASP A 162 -6.44 -18.58 -5.00
CA ASP A 162 -5.31 -18.11 -5.80
C ASP A 162 -5.67 -16.85 -6.60
N VAL A 163 -6.89 -16.80 -7.15
CA VAL A 163 -7.40 -15.59 -7.83
C VAL A 163 -7.49 -14.43 -6.84
N LYS A 164 -8.04 -14.64 -5.65
CA LYS A 164 -8.11 -13.62 -4.59
C LYS A 164 -6.72 -13.16 -4.15
N ALA A 165 -5.78 -14.08 -4.00
CA ALA A 165 -4.39 -13.78 -3.66
C ALA A 165 -3.74 -12.87 -4.71
N LYS A 166 -3.82 -13.22 -6.00
CA LYS A 166 -3.32 -12.37 -7.09
C LYS A 166 -4.02 -11.01 -7.11
N ALA A 167 -5.35 -10.98 -6.97
CA ALA A 167 -6.12 -9.74 -6.94
C ALA A 167 -5.69 -8.81 -5.79
N ARG A 168 -5.35 -9.36 -4.61
CA ARG A 168 -4.78 -8.59 -3.50
C ARG A 168 -3.45 -7.95 -3.88
N ALA A 169 -2.52 -8.71 -4.49
CA ALA A 169 -1.24 -8.18 -4.92
C ALA A 169 -1.40 -7.04 -5.95
N TRP A 170 -2.25 -7.22 -6.97
CA TRP A 170 -2.54 -6.18 -7.96
C TRP A 170 -3.22 -4.95 -7.37
N LYS A 171 -4.13 -5.15 -6.41
CA LYS A 171 -4.76 -4.06 -5.66
C LYS A 171 -3.72 -3.23 -4.89
N GLU A 172 -2.70 -3.86 -4.29
CA GLU A 172 -1.60 -3.12 -3.65
C GLU A 172 -0.69 -2.41 -4.67
N ALA A 173 -0.46 -3.01 -5.84
CA ALA A 173 0.34 -2.44 -6.92
C ALA A 173 -0.19 -1.09 -7.43
N VAL A 174 -1.52 -0.95 -7.55
CA VAL A 174 -2.14 0.32 -7.97
C VAL A 174 -2.16 1.39 -6.87
N ARG A 175 -1.80 1.03 -5.63
CA ARG A 175 -1.72 1.89 -4.43
C ARG A 175 -3.03 2.65 -4.16
N PRO A 176 -4.09 1.98 -3.65
CA PRO A 176 -5.44 2.55 -3.56
C PRO A 176 -5.51 3.85 -2.77
N LEU A 177 -4.67 3.99 -1.74
CA LEU A 177 -4.59 5.22 -0.95
C LEU A 177 -4.15 6.42 -1.78
N SER A 178 -3.20 6.27 -2.72
CA SER A 178 -2.76 7.39 -3.56
C SER A 178 -3.78 7.73 -4.65
N LEU A 179 -4.65 6.79 -5.05
CA LEU A 179 -5.75 7.08 -5.99
C LEU A 179 -6.74 8.11 -5.44
N THR A 180 -6.84 8.24 -4.11
CA THR A 180 -7.69 9.28 -3.49
C THR A 180 -7.22 10.70 -3.82
N ALA A 181 -5.92 10.90 -4.10
CA ALA A 181 -5.35 12.16 -4.53
C ALA A 181 -5.87 12.60 -5.90
N ALA A 182 -6.19 11.62 -6.76
CA ALA A 182 -6.76 11.85 -8.09
C ALA A 182 -8.30 11.93 -8.05
N LEU A 183 -8.94 11.11 -7.22
CA LEU A 183 -10.40 11.03 -7.11
C LEU A 183 -11.03 12.35 -6.66
N VAL A 184 -10.59 12.89 -5.53
CA VAL A 184 -11.15 14.08 -4.88
C VAL A 184 -11.24 15.31 -5.81
N PRO A 185 -10.15 15.77 -6.46
CA PRO A 185 -10.21 16.96 -7.31
C PRO A 185 -11.12 16.79 -8.53
N ILE A 186 -11.19 15.59 -9.13
CA ILE A 186 -12.09 15.33 -10.26
C ILE A 186 -13.55 15.39 -9.83
N LEU A 187 -13.89 14.78 -8.68
CA LEU A 187 -15.24 14.87 -8.12
C LEU A 187 -15.61 16.33 -7.82
N LEU A 188 -14.67 17.11 -7.29
CA LEU A 188 -14.90 18.52 -6.95
C LEU A 188 -15.14 19.37 -8.19
N GLY A 189 -14.31 19.23 -9.22
CA GLY A 189 -14.49 19.94 -10.49
C GLY A 189 -15.79 19.58 -11.17
N GLY A 190 -16.17 18.30 -11.15
CA GLY A 190 -17.46 17.84 -11.68
C GLY A 190 -18.67 18.37 -10.89
N ALA A 191 -18.63 18.32 -9.56
CA ALA A 191 -19.72 18.84 -8.74
C ALA A 191 -19.88 20.36 -8.85
N LEU A 192 -18.78 21.09 -8.96
CA LEU A 192 -18.81 22.51 -9.25
C LEU A 192 -19.41 22.79 -10.63
N ALA A 193 -18.99 22.06 -11.67
CA ALA A 193 -19.56 22.21 -13.00
C ALA A 193 -21.08 21.92 -13.02
N LEU A 194 -21.51 20.86 -12.32
CA LEU A 194 -22.93 20.52 -12.18
C LEU A 194 -23.73 21.64 -11.49
N SER A 195 -23.11 22.38 -10.56
CA SER A 195 -23.73 23.50 -9.86
C SER A 195 -23.88 24.77 -10.69
N GLN A 196 -23.14 24.88 -11.80
CA GLN A 196 -23.02 26.09 -12.62
C GLN A 196 -23.48 25.91 -14.06
N SER A 197 -23.62 24.67 -14.53
CA SER A 197 -24.01 24.33 -15.89
C SER A 197 -25.35 23.61 -15.90
N ASP A 198 -26.24 24.04 -16.79
CA ASP A 198 -27.51 23.35 -17.06
C ASP A 198 -27.32 22.01 -17.78
N GLN A 199 -26.13 21.76 -18.33
CA GLN A 199 -25.79 20.54 -19.04
C GLN A 199 -24.60 19.86 -18.38
N PHE A 200 -24.79 18.62 -17.95
CA PHE A 200 -23.75 17.77 -17.40
C PHE A 200 -23.65 16.48 -18.20
N ASN A 201 -22.49 16.24 -18.80
CA ASN A 201 -22.26 15.06 -19.62
C ASN A 201 -21.61 13.95 -18.79
N MET A 202 -22.44 12.98 -18.40
CA MET A 202 -22.02 11.86 -17.57
C MET A 202 -20.91 11.02 -18.21
N LEU A 203 -20.90 10.87 -19.54
CA LEU A 203 -19.86 10.11 -20.25
C LEU A 203 -18.50 10.80 -20.14
N THR A 204 -18.41 12.09 -20.44
CA THR A 204 -17.13 12.82 -20.35
C THR A 204 -16.65 12.96 -18.90
N PHE A 205 -17.57 13.03 -17.93
CA PHE A 205 -17.22 13.01 -16.50
C PHE A 205 -16.63 11.65 -16.09
N LEU A 206 -17.29 10.54 -16.44
CA LEU A 206 -16.80 9.19 -16.14
C LEU A 206 -15.45 8.92 -16.84
N LEU A 207 -15.30 9.35 -18.08
CA LEU A 207 -14.02 9.26 -18.80
C LEU A 207 -12.93 10.07 -18.10
N THR A 208 -13.23 11.29 -17.65
CA THR A 208 -12.29 12.11 -16.87
C THR A 208 -11.86 11.40 -15.59
N LEU A 209 -12.82 10.83 -14.85
CA LEU A 209 -12.57 10.10 -13.61
C LEU A 209 -11.72 8.84 -13.83
N PHE A 210 -12.11 8.00 -14.79
CA PHE A 210 -11.35 6.78 -15.09
C PHE A 210 -9.98 7.11 -15.68
N GLY A 211 -9.86 8.09 -16.57
CA GLY A 211 -8.58 8.56 -17.10
C GLY A 211 -7.64 9.02 -15.99
N ALA A 212 -8.13 9.81 -15.03
CA ALA A 212 -7.37 10.25 -13.86
C ALA A 212 -6.91 9.09 -12.96
N ILE A 213 -7.78 8.11 -12.70
CA ILE A 213 -7.43 6.92 -11.91
C ILE A 213 -6.41 6.06 -12.65
N MET A 214 -6.58 5.87 -13.97
CA MET A 214 -5.68 5.06 -14.81
C MET A 214 -4.29 5.69 -14.91
N ILE A 215 -4.18 7.01 -15.15
CA ILE A 215 -2.87 7.65 -15.20
C ILE A 215 -2.18 7.62 -13.83
N GLN A 216 -2.93 7.75 -12.73
CA GLN A 216 -2.38 7.64 -11.39
C GLN A 216 -1.87 6.22 -11.10
N ALA A 217 -2.69 5.20 -11.36
CA ALA A 217 -2.34 3.81 -11.18
C ALA A 217 -1.14 3.41 -12.07
N GLY A 218 -1.17 3.82 -13.34
CA GLY A 218 -0.08 3.60 -14.29
C GLY A 218 1.23 4.25 -13.82
N THR A 219 1.17 5.49 -13.34
CA THR A 219 2.34 6.20 -12.77
C THR A 219 2.87 5.50 -11.53
N ASN A 220 2.00 5.05 -10.63
CA ASN A 220 2.40 4.26 -9.45
C ASN A 220 3.17 2.99 -9.85
N MET A 221 2.66 2.24 -10.82
CA MET A 221 3.26 0.99 -11.28
C MET A 221 4.58 1.21 -12.04
N ILE A 222 4.65 2.25 -12.89
CA ILE A 222 5.88 2.64 -13.56
C ILE A 222 6.94 3.08 -12.55
N ASN A 223 6.55 3.77 -11.48
CA ASN A 223 7.49 4.15 -10.41
C ASN A 223 8.03 2.92 -9.69
N ASP A 224 7.19 1.96 -9.32
CA ASP A 224 7.62 0.69 -8.72
C ASP A 224 8.55 -0.11 -9.66
N TRP A 225 8.27 -0.10 -10.96
CA TRP A 225 9.13 -0.70 -11.98
C TRP A 225 10.52 -0.04 -12.08
N LYS A 226 10.57 1.30 -12.04
CA LYS A 226 11.81 2.09 -12.10
C LYS A 226 12.63 1.96 -10.82
N ASP A 227 11.98 2.02 -9.66
CA ASP A 227 12.62 2.01 -8.34
C ASP A 227 12.92 0.59 -7.83
N ALA A 228 12.61 -0.45 -8.61
CA ALA A 228 12.71 -1.85 -8.19
C ALA A 228 14.06 -2.25 -7.53
N GLU A 229 15.18 -1.83 -8.14
CA GLU A 229 16.54 -2.09 -7.65
C GLU A 229 16.84 -1.29 -6.37
N ARG A 230 16.55 0.02 -6.39
CA ARG A 230 16.71 0.90 -5.23
C ARG A 230 15.90 0.40 -4.03
N ASP A 231 14.68 -0.06 -4.28
CA ASP A 231 13.81 -0.56 -3.24
C ASP A 231 14.32 -1.89 -2.66
N ASN A 232 14.95 -2.76 -3.46
CA ASN A 232 15.62 -3.95 -2.93
C ASN A 232 16.75 -3.60 -1.94
N GLU A 233 17.47 -2.50 -2.16
CA GLU A 233 18.53 -2.04 -1.25
C GLU A 233 17.98 -1.40 0.04
N ASN A 234 16.72 -0.96 0.00
CA ASN A 234 16.10 -0.32 1.14
C ASN A 234 15.70 -1.36 2.21
N LYS A 235 16.54 -1.49 3.24
CA LYS A 235 16.34 -2.41 4.37
C LYS A 235 15.27 -1.96 5.38
N SER A 236 14.66 -0.79 5.18
CA SER A 236 13.56 -0.34 6.05
C SER A 236 12.30 -1.16 5.78
N GLY A 237 11.56 -1.52 6.84
CA GLY A 237 10.33 -2.31 6.72
C GLY A 237 9.26 -1.64 5.86
N ILE A 238 8.26 -2.43 5.44
CA ILE A 238 7.13 -1.96 4.63
C ILE A 238 6.34 -0.91 5.43
N ARG A 239 6.09 0.25 4.81
CA ARG A 239 5.36 1.37 5.42
C ARG A 239 4.10 1.67 4.60
N PRO A 240 2.95 1.98 5.23
CA PRO A 240 1.68 2.17 4.53
C PRO A 240 1.66 3.42 3.64
N PHE A 241 2.59 4.35 3.83
CA PHE A 241 2.63 5.64 3.14
C PHE A 241 3.86 5.84 2.25
N THR A 242 4.95 5.09 2.47
CA THR A 242 6.24 5.30 1.78
C THR A 242 6.88 4.00 1.33
N GLY A 243 7.75 4.09 0.30
CA GLY A 243 8.55 2.96 -0.18
C GLY A 243 7.92 2.07 -1.27
N GLY A 244 6.96 2.56 -2.05
CA GLY A 244 6.34 1.80 -3.15
C GLY A 244 5.34 0.73 -2.69
N SER A 245 4.76 -0.05 -3.61
CA SER A 245 3.87 -1.16 -3.24
C SER A 245 4.61 -2.36 -2.65
N ARG A 246 5.91 -2.47 -2.94
CA ARG A 246 6.77 -3.62 -2.61
C ARG A 246 6.38 -4.94 -3.27
N MET A 247 5.44 -4.96 -4.21
CA MET A 247 4.96 -6.20 -4.84
C MET A 247 6.07 -6.90 -5.67
N ILE A 248 6.96 -6.14 -6.31
CA ILE A 248 8.15 -6.68 -6.97
C ILE A 248 9.12 -7.26 -5.94
N GLN A 249 9.41 -6.52 -4.87
CA GLN A 249 10.34 -6.93 -3.82
C GLN A 249 9.80 -8.12 -3.01
N LEU A 250 8.49 -8.29 -2.89
CA LEU A 250 7.87 -9.46 -2.27
C LEU A 250 7.75 -10.64 -3.24
N GLY A 251 7.86 -10.36 -4.53
CA GLY A 251 7.81 -11.38 -5.55
C GLY A 251 6.43 -11.80 -6.00
N LEU A 252 5.45 -10.95 -5.72
CA LEU A 252 4.04 -11.21 -6.02
C LEU A 252 3.68 -10.76 -7.43
N ILE A 253 4.46 -9.86 -8.02
CA ILE A 253 4.31 -9.35 -9.39
C ILE A 253 5.71 -9.21 -9.99
N SER A 254 5.91 -9.70 -11.21
CA SER A 254 7.21 -9.56 -11.88
C SER A 254 7.48 -8.10 -12.25
N ARG A 255 8.76 -7.73 -12.35
CA ARG A 255 9.15 -6.39 -12.82
C ARG A 255 8.62 -6.12 -14.23
N ALA A 256 8.66 -7.12 -15.11
CA ALA A 256 8.15 -6.99 -16.48
C ALA A 256 6.64 -6.70 -16.50
N ASP A 257 5.85 -7.46 -15.73
CA ASP A 257 4.40 -7.26 -15.64
C ASP A 257 4.06 -5.89 -15.04
N MET A 258 4.75 -5.49 -13.97
CA MET A 258 4.54 -4.18 -13.34
C MET A 258 4.73 -3.04 -14.35
N GLY A 259 5.80 -3.10 -15.16
CA GLY A 259 6.08 -2.12 -16.21
C GLY A 259 5.05 -2.18 -17.34
N PHE A 260 4.73 -3.37 -17.83
CA PHE A 260 3.79 -3.58 -18.94
C PHE A 260 2.39 -3.06 -18.63
N PHE A 261 1.81 -3.45 -17.50
CA PHE A 261 0.48 -2.98 -17.11
C PHE A 261 0.49 -1.50 -16.73
N GLY A 262 1.58 -0.99 -16.16
CA GLY A 262 1.75 0.45 -15.92
C GLY A 262 1.69 1.27 -17.22
N ILE A 263 2.35 0.80 -18.28
CA ILE A 263 2.29 1.41 -19.62
C ILE A 263 0.88 1.30 -20.20
N ILE A 264 0.22 0.15 -20.15
CA ILE A 264 -1.15 -0.04 -20.65
C ILE A 264 -2.11 0.96 -20.00
N LEU A 265 -2.10 1.09 -18.68
CA LEU A 265 -2.97 2.03 -17.96
C LEU A 265 -2.70 3.47 -18.38
N SER A 266 -1.41 3.84 -18.49
CA SER A 266 -0.99 5.18 -18.88
C SER A 266 -1.40 5.50 -20.33
N THR A 267 -1.22 4.56 -21.27
CA THR A 267 -1.63 4.71 -22.67
C THR A 267 -3.14 4.87 -22.79
N ASN A 268 -3.93 4.06 -22.09
CA ASN A 268 -5.39 4.21 -22.10
C ASN A 268 -5.84 5.56 -21.55
N ALA A 269 -5.21 6.04 -20.46
CA ALA A 269 -5.50 7.37 -19.94
C ALA A 269 -5.17 8.49 -20.93
N VAL A 270 -4.08 8.35 -21.70
CA VAL A 270 -3.73 9.29 -22.78
C VAL A 270 -4.78 9.27 -23.90
N LEU A 271 -5.24 8.08 -24.32
CA LEU A 271 -6.31 7.96 -25.33
C LEU A 271 -7.61 8.63 -24.87
N ILE A 272 -7.97 8.44 -23.60
CA ILE A 272 -9.10 9.13 -22.96
C ILE A 272 -8.86 10.66 -23.00
N GLY A 273 -7.67 11.13 -22.60
CA GLY A 273 -7.33 12.54 -22.64
C GLY A 273 -7.45 13.16 -24.04
N ILE A 274 -7.01 12.44 -25.08
CA ILE A 274 -7.16 12.85 -26.48
C ILE A 274 -8.63 12.99 -26.85
N TYR A 275 -9.45 11.99 -26.52
CA TYR A 275 -10.90 12.06 -26.75
C TYR A 275 -11.53 13.25 -26.02
N LEU A 276 -11.17 13.51 -24.76
CA LEU A 276 -11.70 14.63 -23.98
C LEU A 276 -11.31 15.99 -24.57
N VAL A 277 -10.13 16.13 -25.16
CA VAL A 277 -9.74 17.35 -25.90
C VAL A 277 -10.65 17.58 -27.10
N PHE A 278 -10.95 16.53 -27.87
CA PHE A 278 -11.89 16.64 -29.00
C PHE A 278 -13.31 16.96 -28.54
N ALA A 279 -13.76 16.38 -27.42
CA ALA A 279 -15.11 16.56 -26.91
C ALA A 279 -15.32 17.92 -26.21
N SER A 280 -14.30 18.45 -25.53
CA SER A 280 -14.44 19.62 -24.64
C SER A 280 -13.74 20.88 -25.13
N GLY A 281 -12.88 20.76 -26.15
CA GLY A 281 -12.17 21.87 -26.77
C GLY A 281 -10.68 21.95 -26.42
N MET A 282 -9.96 22.75 -27.23
CA MET A 282 -8.49 22.88 -27.15
C MET A 282 -7.99 23.54 -25.86
N GLY A 283 -8.85 24.22 -25.09
CA GLY A 283 -8.48 24.81 -23.81
C GLY A 283 -8.07 23.77 -22.76
N LEU A 284 -8.32 22.48 -22.97
CA LEU A 284 -7.81 21.42 -22.10
C LEU A 284 -6.31 21.13 -22.32
N ILE A 285 -5.76 21.44 -23.50
CA ILE A 285 -4.37 21.11 -23.89
C ILE A 285 -3.33 21.72 -22.93
N PRO A 286 -3.39 23.01 -22.53
CA PRO A 286 -2.43 23.58 -21.59
C PRO A 286 -2.38 22.84 -20.25
N LEU A 287 -3.53 22.40 -19.72
CA LEU A 287 -3.59 21.63 -18.47
C LEU A 287 -2.92 20.26 -18.63
N ILE A 288 -3.20 19.57 -19.74
CA ILE A 288 -2.58 18.27 -20.05
C ILE A 288 -1.06 18.41 -20.24
N LEU A 289 -0.61 19.39 -21.03
CA LEU A 289 0.80 19.62 -21.28
C LEU A 289 1.55 19.96 -20.00
N TYR A 290 0.99 20.83 -19.14
CA TYR A 290 1.59 21.12 -17.84
C TYR A 290 1.68 19.85 -17.00
N GLY A 291 0.62 19.04 -16.91
CA GLY A 291 0.62 17.79 -16.16
C GLY A 291 1.67 16.80 -16.67
N LEU A 292 1.80 16.65 -17.99
CA LEU A 292 2.82 15.80 -18.62
C LEU A 292 4.23 16.29 -18.33
N ILE A 293 4.51 17.60 -18.49
CA ILE A 293 5.80 18.21 -18.20
C ILE A 293 6.14 18.01 -16.72
N ALA A 294 5.19 18.32 -15.83
CA ALA A 294 5.35 18.15 -14.39
C ALA A 294 5.68 16.70 -14.04
N GLY A 295 4.97 15.72 -14.60
CA GLY A 295 5.18 14.29 -14.35
C GLY A 295 6.50 13.75 -14.91
N VAL A 296 6.83 14.06 -16.17
CA VAL A 296 8.04 13.57 -16.85
C VAL A 296 9.31 14.09 -16.18
N PHE A 297 9.31 15.38 -15.83
CA PHE A 297 10.48 16.03 -15.24
C PHE A 297 10.43 16.08 -13.71
N TYR A 298 9.42 15.47 -13.06
CA TYR A 298 9.30 15.44 -11.60
C TYR A 298 10.55 14.88 -10.95
N THR A 299 10.93 13.66 -11.34
CA THR A 299 12.12 12.93 -10.92
C THR A 299 12.98 12.59 -12.14
N GLY A 300 13.94 13.44 -12.45
CA GLY A 300 14.97 13.13 -13.44
C GLY A 300 16.01 12.18 -12.85
N GLY A 301 16.45 11.19 -13.62
CA GLY A 301 17.59 10.34 -13.25
C GLY A 301 18.88 11.15 -13.05
N LYS A 302 19.91 10.54 -12.44
CA LYS A 302 21.22 11.18 -12.20
C LYS A 302 21.71 11.88 -13.47
N GLY A 303 21.81 13.22 -13.44
CA GLY A 303 22.28 14.05 -14.55
C GLY A 303 21.21 14.65 -15.50
N LYS A 304 19.91 14.40 -15.29
CA LYS A 304 18.81 14.94 -16.12
C LYS A 304 18.02 16.06 -15.40
N LEU A 305 17.35 16.91 -16.18
CA LEU A 305 16.42 17.94 -15.69
C LEU A 305 15.42 17.30 -14.72
N SER A 306 15.49 17.67 -13.43
CA SER A 306 14.71 17.08 -12.36
C SER A 306 14.13 18.19 -11.50
N PHE A 307 12.83 18.45 -11.61
CA PHE A 307 12.16 19.55 -10.93
C PHE A 307 12.26 19.47 -9.41
N ILE A 308 12.24 18.26 -8.83
CA ILE A 308 12.50 18.07 -7.39
C ILE A 308 13.86 18.61 -6.93
N ASN A 309 14.84 18.70 -7.84
CA ASN A 309 16.19 19.18 -7.56
C ASN A 309 16.43 20.63 -8.02
N MET A 310 15.47 21.26 -8.69
CA MET A 310 15.63 22.58 -9.28
C MET A 310 15.65 23.70 -8.22
N ALA A 311 14.60 23.83 -7.43
CA ALA A 311 14.53 24.82 -6.35
C ALA A 311 13.72 24.30 -5.15
N THR A 312 13.83 25.00 -4.01
CA THR A 312 13.13 24.63 -2.78
C THR A 312 11.63 24.77 -2.98
N GLY A 313 10.87 23.71 -2.68
CA GLY A 313 9.40 23.74 -2.77
C GLY A 313 8.84 23.47 -4.16
N VAL A 314 9.67 23.23 -5.19
CA VAL A 314 9.18 23.02 -6.56
C VAL A 314 8.40 21.71 -6.68
N ALA A 315 8.86 20.63 -6.04
CA ALA A 315 8.12 19.36 -6.08
C ALA A 315 6.75 19.48 -5.41
N GLU A 316 6.70 20.17 -4.28
CA GLU A 316 5.50 20.45 -3.50
C GLU A 316 4.55 21.35 -4.28
N PHE A 317 5.07 22.40 -4.92
CA PHE A 317 4.30 23.26 -5.81
C PHE A 317 3.71 22.49 -6.99
N LEU A 318 4.50 21.67 -7.67
CA LEU A 318 4.02 20.86 -8.80
C LEU A 318 2.95 19.87 -8.35
N VAL A 319 3.07 19.24 -7.18
CA VAL A 319 2.03 18.33 -6.68
C VAL A 319 0.76 19.12 -6.32
N ALA A 320 0.88 20.26 -5.65
CA ALA A 320 -0.26 21.12 -5.32
C ALA A 320 -1.01 21.57 -6.60
N THR A 321 -0.28 22.04 -7.62
CA THR A 321 -0.89 22.52 -8.85
C THR A 321 -1.43 21.38 -9.71
N THR A 322 -0.71 20.28 -9.89
CA THR A 322 -1.18 19.16 -10.72
C THR A 322 -2.37 18.44 -10.09
N TYR A 323 -2.23 17.96 -8.84
CA TYR A 323 -3.27 17.17 -8.19
C TYR A 323 -4.41 18.03 -7.66
N GLY A 324 -4.14 19.23 -7.15
CA GLY A 324 -5.21 20.10 -6.65
C GLY A 324 -5.86 20.90 -7.77
N VAL A 325 -5.12 21.84 -8.34
CA VAL A 325 -5.66 22.87 -9.23
C VAL A 325 -6.04 22.32 -10.60
N LEU A 326 -5.08 21.71 -11.31
CA LEU A 326 -5.26 21.29 -12.70
C LEU A 326 -6.29 20.18 -12.84
N MET A 327 -6.32 19.21 -11.93
CA MET A 327 -7.34 18.16 -11.96
C MET A 327 -8.74 18.73 -11.72
N THR A 328 -8.91 19.62 -10.74
CA THR A 328 -10.20 20.27 -10.47
C THR A 328 -10.65 21.14 -11.65
N MET A 329 -9.75 21.99 -12.14
CA MET A 329 -10.00 22.88 -13.29
C MET A 329 -10.25 22.09 -14.57
N GLY A 330 -9.52 21.00 -14.80
CA GLY A 330 -9.67 20.14 -15.96
C GLY A 330 -11.00 19.41 -15.95
N ALA A 331 -11.41 18.85 -14.81
CA ALA A 331 -12.72 18.22 -14.67
C ALA A 331 -13.87 19.23 -14.86
N TYR A 332 -13.71 20.45 -14.35
CA TYR A 332 -14.65 21.53 -14.60
C TYR A 332 -14.71 21.91 -16.09
N TYR A 333 -13.54 22.15 -16.71
CA TYR A 333 -13.43 22.54 -18.12
C TYR A 333 -14.02 21.48 -19.07
N VAL A 334 -13.85 20.19 -18.77
CA VAL A 334 -14.44 19.11 -19.57
C VAL A 334 -15.97 19.19 -19.62
N GLN A 335 -16.60 19.71 -18.56
CA GLN A 335 -18.06 19.84 -18.50
C GLN A 335 -18.55 21.17 -19.05
N THR A 336 -17.82 22.26 -18.85
CA THR A 336 -18.30 23.63 -19.14
C THR A 336 -17.68 24.25 -20.39
N GLY A 337 -16.55 23.73 -20.88
CA GLY A 337 -15.81 24.27 -22.02
C GLY A 337 -15.04 25.58 -21.74
N HIS A 338 -15.07 26.09 -20.51
CA HIS A 338 -14.39 27.33 -20.12
C HIS A 338 -13.70 27.23 -18.76
N TYR A 339 -12.78 28.16 -18.51
CA TYR A 339 -12.14 28.31 -17.20
C TYR A 339 -13.02 29.15 -16.26
N SER A 340 -12.91 28.90 -14.95
CA SER A 340 -13.61 29.66 -13.91
C SER A 340 -12.64 30.05 -12.80
N LEU A 341 -12.68 31.33 -12.40
CA LEU A 341 -11.92 31.81 -11.24
C LEU A 341 -12.42 31.14 -9.96
N GLU A 342 -13.72 30.90 -9.86
CA GLU A 342 -14.32 30.19 -8.72
C GLU A 342 -13.77 28.76 -8.61
N ALA A 343 -13.72 28.04 -9.73
CA ALA A 343 -13.12 26.70 -9.79
C ALA A 343 -11.65 26.70 -9.37
N PHE A 344 -10.89 27.72 -9.79
CA PHE A 344 -9.50 27.88 -9.38
C PHE A 344 -9.41 28.09 -7.86
N LEU A 345 -10.20 29.00 -7.30
CA LEU A 345 -10.18 29.33 -5.88
C LEU A 345 -10.63 28.15 -5.00
N ILE A 346 -11.69 27.44 -5.39
CA ILE A 346 -12.19 26.25 -4.70
C ILE A 346 -11.18 25.09 -4.72
N SER A 347 -10.31 25.03 -5.73
CA SER A 347 -9.27 23.99 -5.81
C SER A 347 -8.10 24.23 -4.85
N LEU A 348 -7.90 25.46 -4.35
CA LEU A 348 -6.73 25.82 -3.53
C LEU A 348 -6.67 25.07 -2.18
N PRO A 349 -7.75 24.92 -1.40
CA PRO A 349 -7.74 24.08 -0.19
C PRO A 349 -7.34 22.64 -0.48
N VAL A 350 -7.87 22.04 -1.55
CA VAL A 350 -7.52 20.68 -1.98
C VAL A 350 -6.04 20.60 -2.35
N ALA A 351 -5.52 21.58 -3.11
CA ALA A 351 -4.10 21.69 -3.46
C ALA A 351 -3.19 21.77 -2.23
N LEU A 352 -3.56 22.56 -1.22
CA LEU A 352 -2.79 22.68 0.02
C LEU A 352 -2.83 21.40 0.84
N PHE A 353 -3.99 20.74 0.93
CA PHE A 353 -4.13 19.52 1.72
C PHE A 353 -3.46 18.32 1.06
N ILE A 354 -3.51 18.16 -0.27
CA ILE A 354 -2.76 17.09 -0.94
C ILE A 354 -1.26 17.33 -0.87
N ASN A 355 -0.83 18.60 -0.96
CA ASN A 355 0.56 18.94 -0.75
C ASN A 355 1.03 18.60 0.68
N ASN A 356 0.18 18.79 1.68
CA ASN A 356 0.49 18.36 3.04
C ASN A 356 0.68 16.84 3.15
N VAL A 357 -0.08 16.04 2.40
CA VAL A 357 0.13 14.57 2.31
C VAL A 357 1.53 14.27 1.78
N LEU A 358 1.98 14.97 0.73
CA LEU A 358 3.34 14.82 0.22
C LEU A 358 4.38 15.24 1.25
N ILE A 359 4.23 16.43 1.84
CA ILE A 359 5.19 17.00 2.78
C ILE A 359 5.39 16.03 3.95
N ILE A 360 4.33 15.52 4.58
CA ILE A 360 4.47 14.62 5.74
C ILE A 360 5.13 13.28 5.33
N ASN A 361 4.86 12.77 4.13
CA ASN A 361 5.50 11.57 3.60
C ASN A 361 7.01 11.73 3.38
N GLN A 362 7.51 12.96 3.19
CA GLN A 362 8.94 13.23 3.05
C GLN A 362 9.71 13.25 4.39
N PHE A 363 9.03 13.34 5.55
CA PHE A 363 9.71 13.37 6.85
C PHE A 363 10.43 12.05 7.18
N PRO A 364 9.78 10.87 7.04
CA PRO A 364 10.43 9.58 7.22
C PRO A 364 11.59 9.33 6.26
N ASP A 365 11.50 9.90 5.05
CA ASP A 365 12.40 9.57 3.94
C ASP A 365 13.53 10.60 3.77
N SER A 366 13.57 11.66 4.58
CA SER A 366 14.50 12.79 4.41
C SER A 366 15.97 12.37 4.33
N GLU A 367 16.39 11.40 5.14
CA GLU A 367 17.78 10.90 5.15
C GLU A 367 18.08 10.06 3.90
N SER A 368 17.16 9.16 3.52
CA SER A 368 17.30 8.36 2.29
C SER A 368 17.29 9.23 1.03
N ASP A 369 16.44 10.25 1.01
CA ASP A 369 16.33 11.21 -0.08
C ASP A 369 17.59 12.07 -0.19
N ALA A 370 18.14 12.56 0.93
CA ALA A 370 19.41 13.28 0.95
C ALA A 370 20.55 12.42 0.39
N ASN A 371 20.66 11.16 0.84
CA ASN A 371 21.68 10.20 0.35
C ASN A 371 21.51 9.87 -1.15
N SER A 372 20.28 9.98 -1.66
CA SER A 372 19.95 9.74 -3.08
C SER A 372 20.00 11.00 -3.95
N ASN A 373 20.53 12.12 -3.44
CA ASN A 373 20.55 13.43 -4.10
C ASN A 373 19.15 13.97 -4.49
N LYS A 374 18.09 13.56 -3.78
CA LYS A 374 16.75 14.15 -3.87
C LYS A 374 16.67 15.32 -2.90
N LYS A 375 16.52 16.54 -3.43
CA LYS A 375 16.52 17.78 -2.64
C LYS A 375 15.09 18.29 -2.37
N THR A 376 14.29 17.47 -1.69
CA THR A 376 12.91 17.82 -1.27
C THR A 376 12.86 19.05 -0.37
N LEU A 377 11.66 19.63 -0.18
CA LEU A 377 11.48 20.74 0.76
C LEU A 377 11.94 20.38 2.18
N VAL A 378 11.65 19.16 2.63
CA VAL A 378 12.09 18.67 3.95
C VAL A 378 13.62 18.57 4.04
N VAL A 379 14.29 18.08 2.98
CA VAL A 379 15.76 17.98 2.94
C VAL A 379 16.41 19.37 2.94
N ARG A 380 15.89 20.32 2.15
CA ARG A 380 16.49 21.66 2.01
C ARG A 380 16.26 22.58 3.20
N LEU A 381 15.04 22.58 3.76
CA LEU A 381 14.67 23.49 4.85
C LEU A 381 14.85 22.86 6.23
N GLY A 382 14.99 21.54 6.29
CA GLY A 382 14.97 20.75 7.51
C GLY A 382 13.55 20.49 8.03
N LYS A 383 13.41 19.40 8.80
CA LYS A 383 12.12 18.91 9.32
C LYS A 383 11.35 19.97 10.12
N LYS A 384 12.03 20.81 10.91
CA LYS A 384 11.40 21.85 11.74
C LYS A 384 10.67 22.92 10.90
N LYS A 385 11.30 23.45 9.86
CA LYS A 385 10.70 24.46 8.98
C LYS A 385 9.62 23.84 8.09
N ALA A 386 9.86 22.65 7.56
CA ALA A 386 8.87 21.92 6.77
C ALA A 386 7.58 21.65 7.56
N LYS A 387 7.70 21.34 8.85
CA LYS A 387 6.54 21.15 9.74
C LYS A 387 5.73 22.45 9.86
N ASN A 388 6.39 23.60 10.02
CA ASN A 388 5.70 24.88 10.11
C ASN A 388 4.98 25.22 8.79
N ILE A 389 5.56 24.86 7.65
CA ILE A 389 4.90 25.01 6.33
C ILE A 389 3.65 24.13 6.27
N LEU A 390 3.74 22.86 6.68
CA LEU A 390 2.59 21.95 6.74
C LEU A 390 1.44 22.52 7.61
N ILE A 391 1.78 23.06 8.79
CA ILE A 391 0.81 23.70 9.70
C ILE A 391 0.20 24.94 9.04
N GLY A 392 1.03 25.80 8.45
CA GLY A 392 0.59 26.99 7.74
C GLY A 392 -0.35 26.66 6.58
N SER A 393 -0.05 25.63 5.79
CA SER A 393 -0.91 25.17 4.69
C SER A 393 -2.27 24.67 5.19
N PHE A 394 -2.36 24.04 6.36
CA PHE A 394 -3.66 23.70 6.95
C PHE A 394 -4.47 24.95 7.30
N ILE A 395 -3.85 25.89 8.01
CA ILE A 395 -4.49 27.14 8.43
C ILE A 395 -4.98 27.93 7.21
N ILE A 396 -4.12 28.10 6.20
CA ILE A 396 -4.45 28.82 4.97
C ILE A 396 -5.57 28.11 4.22
N GLY A 397 -5.53 26.78 4.09
CA GLY A 397 -6.58 26.02 3.40
C GLY A 397 -7.96 26.22 4.04
N TYR A 398 -8.05 26.14 5.37
CA TYR A 398 -9.30 26.41 6.08
C TYR A 398 -9.70 27.88 6.07
N ALA A 399 -8.75 28.81 6.10
CA ALA A 399 -9.03 30.24 5.96
C ALA A 399 -9.62 30.56 4.58
N ILE A 400 -9.10 29.94 3.51
CA ILE A 400 -9.67 30.04 2.17
C ILE A 400 -11.12 29.54 2.18
N ILE A 401 -11.37 28.32 2.68
CA ILE A 401 -12.75 27.77 2.80
C ILE A 401 -13.68 28.73 3.55
N GLY A 402 -13.22 29.32 4.66
CA GLY A 402 -13.99 30.29 5.44
C GLY A 402 -14.29 31.58 4.71
N LEU A 403 -13.35 32.04 3.87
CA LEU A 403 -13.46 33.31 3.15
C LEU A 403 -14.34 33.19 1.90
N LEU A 404 -14.24 32.08 1.15
CA LEU A 404 -14.85 31.95 -0.19
C LEU A 404 -16.35 32.29 -0.23
N PRO A 405 -17.22 31.77 0.66
CA PRO A 405 -18.64 32.14 0.65
C PRO A 405 -18.88 33.62 0.97
N VAL A 406 -18.07 34.22 1.84
CA VAL A 406 -18.21 35.62 2.25
C VAL A 406 -17.87 36.57 1.10
N ILE A 407 -16.90 36.21 0.26
CA ILE A 407 -16.50 37.00 -0.91
C ILE A 407 -17.23 36.59 -2.21
N GLY A 408 -18.26 35.74 -2.11
CA GLY A 408 -19.12 35.36 -3.23
C GLY A 408 -18.57 34.29 -4.18
N TYR A 409 -17.52 33.56 -3.79
CA TYR A 409 -16.89 32.49 -4.58
C TYR A 409 -17.24 31.09 -4.05
N GLY A 410 -18.52 30.87 -3.72
CA GLY A 410 -19.06 29.56 -3.35
C GLY A 410 -20.23 29.64 -2.37
N PRO A 411 -20.99 28.54 -2.19
CA PRO A 411 -22.12 28.51 -1.27
C PRO A 411 -21.68 28.40 0.20
N PHE A 412 -22.52 28.88 1.13
CA PHE A 412 -22.26 28.72 2.57
C PHE A 412 -22.23 27.25 3.03
N THR A 413 -22.77 26.32 2.24
CA THR A 413 -22.66 24.88 2.48
C THR A 413 -21.19 24.40 2.50
N LEU A 414 -20.24 25.15 1.93
CA LEU A 414 -18.80 24.85 2.02
C LEU A 414 -18.33 24.70 3.48
N TYR A 415 -18.98 25.33 4.45
CA TYR A 415 -18.65 25.21 5.87
C TYR A 415 -18.84 23.80 6.44
N PHE A 416 -19.59 22.91 5.77
CA PHE A 416 -19.60 21.48 6.16
C PHE A 416 -18.20 20.85 6.12
N SER A 417 -17.32 21.35 5.25
CA SER A 417 -15.93 20.89 5.17
C SER A 417 -15.12 21.20 6.45
N PHE A 418 -15.59 22.06 7.36
CA PHE A 418 -14.97 22.24 8.68
C PHE A 418 -15.13 21.03 9.60
N LEU A 419 -16.02 20.08 9.26
CA LEU A 419 -16.10 18.80 9.97
C LEU A 419 -14.81 17.97 9.86
N SER A 420 -13.91 18.29 8.92
CA SER A 420 -12.59 17.64 8.85
C SER A 420 -11.54 18.25 9.79
N ILE A 421 -11.79 19.42 10.42
CA ILE A 421 -10.83 20.11 11.32
C ILE A 421 -10.25 19.19 12.41
N PRO A 422 -11.03 18.32 13.08
CA PRO A 422 -10.46 17.39 14.07
C PRO A 422 -9.32 16.54 13.51
N PHE A 423 -9.39 16.10 12.25
CA PHE A 423 -8.29 15.36 11.61
C PHE A 423 -7.08 16.25 11.36
N ALA A 424 -7.24 17.48 10.88
CA ALA A 424 -6.14 18.43 10.74
C ALA A 424 -5.47 18.75 12.09
N VAL A 425 -6.25 18.97 13.15
CA VAL A 425 -5.71 19.22 14.50
C VAL A 425 -4.86 18.03 14.97
N GLN A 426 -5.33 16.80 14.78
CA GLN A 426 -4.55 15.62 15.13
C GLN A 426 -3.31 15.46 14.25
N ALA A 427 -3.42 15.69 12.94
CA ALA A 427 -2.28 15.69 12.02
C ALA A 427 -1.18 16.66 12.47
N ILE A 428 -1.57 17.90 12.80
CA ILE A 428 -0.69 18.95 13.32
C ILE A 428 -0.08 18.56 14.65
N ARG A 429 -0.89 18.05 15.60
CA ARG A 429 -0.42 17.64 16.93
C ARG A 429 0.66 16.56 16.82
N TYR A 430 0.41 15.51 16.05
CA TYR A 430 1.38 14.42 15.84
C TYR A 430 2.60 14.88 15.06
N ALA A 431 2.44 15.70 14.01
CA ALA A 431 3.57 16.30 13.29
C ALA A 431 4.44 17.12 14.26
N HIS A 432 3.82 17.95 15.11
CA HIS A 432 4.55 18.80 16.04
C HIS A 432 5.30 18.01 17.12
N GLN A 433 4.72 16.92 17.61
CA GLN A 433 5.33 16.09 18.65
C GLN A 433 6.43 15.16 18.12
N ASN A 434 6.37 14.78 16.84
CA ASN A 434 7.17 13.68 16.30
C ASN A 434 7.97 14.04 15.03
N TYR A 435 8.03 15.31 14.62
CA TYR A 435 8.70 15.71 13.36
C TYR A 435 10.17 15.29 13.27
N ASP A 436 10.87 15.16 14.39
CA ASP A 436 12.28 14.77 14.48
C ASP A 436 12.48 13.31 14.89
N LYS A 437 11.39 12.56 15.06
CA LYS A 437 11.43 11.15 15.47
C LYS A 437 11.45 10.20 14.25
N ASN A 438 11.42 8.91 14.55
CA ASN A 438 11.47 7.84 13.57
C ASN A 438 10.18 7.78 12.73
N ALA A 439 10.28 7.15 11.56
CA ALA A 439 9.18 6.97 10.61
C ALA A 439 7.87 6.43 11.24
N VAL A 440 7.98 5.50 12.19
CA VAL A 440 6.84 4.87 12.86
C VAL A 440 6.05 5.89 13.69
N ASP A 441 6.74 6.82 14.36
CA ASP A 441 6.11 7.86 15.18
C ASP A 441 5.31 8.88 14.34
N LEU A 442 5.60 8.97 13.04
CA LEU A 442 4.95 9.87 12.09
C LEU A 442 3.73 9.23 11.41
N ILE A 443 3.52 7.91 11.52
CA ILE A 443 2.38 7.21 10.91
C ILE A 443 1.04 7.84 11.30
N PRO A 444 0.76 8.20 12.57
CA PRO A 444 -0.49 8.87 12.91
C PRO A 444 -0.66 10.22 12.21
N SER A 445 0.42 10.99 12.05
CA SER A 445 0.37 12.27 11.32
C SER A 445 0.09 12.07 9.83
N ASN A 446 0.72 11.08 9.18
CA ASN A 446 0.43 10.69 7.81
C ASN A 446 -1.05 10.30 7.64
N ALA A 447 -1.55 9.45 8.55
CA ALA A 447 -2.93 8.98 8.55
C ALA A 447 -3.94 10.12 8.62
N HIS A 448 -3.80 10.99 9.62
CA HIS A 448 -4.70 12.11 9.81
C HIS A 448 -4.60 13.14 8.68
N THR A 449 -3.41 13.34 8.10
CA THR A 449 -3.21 14.24 6.94
C THR A 449 -3.93 13.72 5.69
N ALA A 450 -3.76 12.43 5.38
CA ALA A 450 -4.42 11.78 4.24
C ALA A 450 -5.94 11.76 4.40
N ILE A 451 -6.43 11.45 5.60
CA ILE A 451 -7.86 11.43 5.91
C ILE A 451 -8.45 12.83 5.88
N ASN A 452 -7.73 13.84 6.36
CA ASN A 452 -8.17 15.23 6.25
C ASN A 452 -8.35 15.62 4.78
N HIS A 453 -7.35 15.37 3.92
CA HIS A 453 -7.46 15.65 2.49
C HIS A 453 -8.68 14.96 1.85
N LEU A 454 -8.84 13.65 2.09
CA LEU A 454 -9.95 12.87 1.55
C LEU A 454 -11.31 13.38 2.06
N PHE A 455 -11.48 13.45 3.38
CA PHE A 455 -12.76 13.79 3.98
C PHE A 455 -13.16 15.24 3.70
N ASN A 456 -12.21 16.17 3.79
CA ASN A 456 -12.46 17.58 3.45
C ASN A 456 -12.91 17.72 1.99
N GLY A 457 -12.16 17.13 1.06
CA GLY A 457 -12.51 17.22 -0.36
C GLY A 457 -13.85 16.58 -0.69
N LEU A 458 -14.18 15.43 -0.10
CA LEU A 458 -15.51 14.82 -0.24
C LEU A 458 -16.62 15.72 0.35
N LEU A 459 -16.37 16.43 1.45
CA LEU A 459 -17.32 17.39 2.02
C LEU A 459 -17.49 18.64 1.15
N LEU A 460 -16.43 19.12 0.47
CA LEU A 460 -16.55 20.20 -0.52
C LEU A 460 -17.43 19.76 -1.70
N VAL A 461 -17.26 18.54 -2.19
CA VAL A 461 -18.15 17.96 -3.23
C VAL A 461 -19.59 17.90 -2.72
N PHE A 462 -19.81 17.38 -1.51
CA PHE A 462 -21.13 17.32 -0.88
C PHE A 462 -21.78 18.70 -0.80
N ALA A 463 -21.02 19.74 -0.44
CA ALA A 463 -21.52 21.10 -0.34
C ALA A 463 -22.09 21.64 -1.67
N PHE A 464 -21.43 21.37 -2.80
CA PHE A 464 -21.94 21.75 -4.13
C PHE A 464 -23.14 20.90 -4.55
N LEU A 465 -23.10 19.59 -4.30
CA LEU A 465 -24.22 18.71 -4.61
C LEU A 465 -25.48 19.09 -3.83
N LEU A 466 -25.33 19.43 -2.54
CA LEU A 466 -26.45 19.85 -1.68
C LEU A 466 -27.13 21.12 -2.18
N ASN A 467 -26.37 22.02 -2.80
CA ASN A 467 -26.90 23.26 -3.37
C ASN A 467 -27.59 23.04 -4.73
N SER A 468 -27.24 21.97 -5.45
CA SER A 468 -27.60 21.78 -6.86
C SER A 468 -28.65 20.70 -7.08
N LEU A 469 -28.77 19.74 -6.15
CA LEU A 469 -29.61 18.57 -6.27
C LEU A 469 -30.60 18.46 -5.11
N THR A 470 -31.68 17.70 -5.33
CA THR A 470 -32.60 17.31 -4.25
C THR A 470 -31.87 16.53 -3.17
N ILE A 471 -32.21 16.76 -1.90
CA ILE A 471 -31.50 16.26 -0.70
C ILE A 471 -31.15 14.76 -0.70
N VAL A 472 -31.92 13.91 -1.38
CA VAL A 472 -31.70 12.45 -1.43
C VAL A 472 -30.33 12.11 -2.02
N LEU A 473 -29.95 12.67 -3.18
CA LEU A 473 -28.70 12.34 -3.85
C LEU A 473 -27.45 12.81 -3.08
N PRO A 474 -27.37 14.06 -2.59
CA PRO A 474 -26.30 14.51 -1.70
C PRO A 474 -26.17 13.63 -0.45
N MET A 475 -27.27 13.19 0.16
CA MET A 475 -27.23 12.34 1.35
C MET A 475 -26.71 10.93 1.03
N LEU A 476 -27.11 10.33 -0.09
CA LEU A 476 -26.52 9.05 -0.55
C LEU A 476 -25.02 9.20 -0.81
N TYR A 477 -24.60 10.29 -1.44
CA TYR A 477 -23.20 10.62 -1.65
C TYR A 477 -22.44 10.78 -0.33
N LEU A 478 -23.03 11.45 0.67
CA LEU A 478 -22.42 11.63 1.99
C LEU A 478 -22.22 10.27 2.69
N VAL A 479 -23.22 9.38 2.65
CA VAL A 479 -23.10 8.03 3.21
C VAL A 479 -21.99 7.24 2.51
N ALA A 480 -21.94 7.26 1.18
CA ALA A 480 -20.86 6.61 0.42
C ALA A 480 -19.48 7.19 0.76
N SER A 481 -19.40 8.50 0.94
CA SER A 481 -18.17 9.21 1.35
C SER A 481 -17.70 8.79 2.74
N LEU A 482 -18.63 8.67 3.71
CA LEU A 482 -18.31 8.20 5.07
C LEU A 482 -17.84 6.74 5.07
N ILE A 483 -18.46 5.87 4.27
CA ILE A 483 -18.02 4.48 4.10
C ILE A 483 -16.61 4.44 3.52
N LEU A 484 -16.31 5.25 2.50
CA LEU A 484 -14.98 5.33 1.91
C LEU A 484 -13.94 5.82 2.92
N VAL A 485 -14.23 6.90 3.66
CA VAL A 485 -13.34 7.42 4.71
C VAL A 485 -13.08 6.38 5.79
N PHE A 486 -14.12 5.68 6.26
CA PHE A 486 -14.00 4.61 7.25
C PHE A 486 -13.18 3.44 6.71
N TRP A 487 -13.39 3.05 5.46
CA TRP A 487 -12.60 2.01 4.80
C TRP A 487 -11.12 2.40 4.70
N VAL A 488 -10.81 3.63 4.29
CA VAL A 488 -9.43 4.14 4.22
C VAL A 488 -8.81 4.21 5.62
N TRP A 489 -9.56 4.67 6.62
CA TRP A 489 -9.11 4.68 8.01
C TRP A 489 -8.73 3.29 8.49
N ASN A 490 -9.60 2.30 8.30
CA ASN A 490 -9.33 0.91 8.69
C ASN A 490 -8.20 0.27 7.87
N TYR A 491 -8.06 0.64 6.60
CA TYR A 491 -6.94 0.23 5.78
C TYR A 491 -5.61 0.73 6.38
N ILE A 492 -5.53 2.02 6.73
CA ILE A 492 -4.35 2.61 7.37
C ILE A 492 -4.09 1.99 8.75
N GLU A 493 -5.14 1.85 9.57
CA GLU A 493 -5.03 1.37 10.94
C GLU A 493 -4.53 -0.07 11.01
N ARG A 494 -4.97 -0.93 10.10
CA ARG A 494 -4.46 -2.31 9.97
C ARG A 494 -2.95 -2.33 9.77
N HIS A 495 -2.43 -1.47 8.90
CA HIS A 495 -0.99 -1.36 8.69
C HIS A 495 -0.27 -0.73 9.89
N ARG A 496 -0.90 0.24 10.59
CA ARG A 496 -0.32 0.88 11.78
C ARG A 496 -0.14 -0.08 12.95
N LYS A 497 -1.19 -0.85 13.31
CA LYS A 497 -1.16 -1.78 14.45
C LYS A 497 -0.01 -2.77 14.32
N VAL A 498 0.10 -3.38 13.14
CA VAL A 498 1.18 -4.30 12.79
C VAL A 498 2.57 -3.73 13.10
N MET A 499 2.83 -2.44 12.82
CA MET A 499 4.15 -1.82 13.10
C MET A 499 4.34 -1.35 14.55
N ASN A 500 3.29 -0.86 15.21
CA ASN A 500 3.37 -0.37 16.59
C ASN A 500 3.58 -1.52 17.58
N ASP A 501 2.93 -2.66 17.32
CA ASP A 501 3.02 -3.85 18.16
C ASP A 501 4.46 -4.42 18.20
N PHE A 502 5.19 -4.31 17.09
CA PHE A 502 6.62 -4.63 17.03
C PHE A 502 7.47 -3.82 18.00
N ARG A 503 7.28 -2.50 18.07
CA ARG A 503 8.13 -1.62 18.89
C ARG A 503 7.89 -1.80 20.39
N LEU A 504 6.65 -2.10 20.78
CA LEU A 504 6.30 -2.39 22.17
C LEU A 504 6.87 -3.73 22.66
N ALA A 505 7.18 -4.67 21.75
CA ALA A 505 7.79 -5.96 22.08
C ALA A 505 9.26 -5.85 22.49
N PHE A 506 10.00 -4.90 21.91
CA PHE A 506 11.43 -4.72 22.14
C PHE A 506 11.78 -3.57 23.09
N LYS A 507 10.77 -2.92 23.68
CA LYS A 507 10.93 -1.84 24.68
C LYS A 507 10.74 -2.30 26.13
N LYS A 508 10.14 -3.46 26.34
CA LYS A 508 10.09 -4.17 27.62
C LYS A 508 11.12 -5.28 27.57
#